data_AF-A0A954FMA8-F1
#
_entry.id   AF-A0A954FMA8-F1
#
_cell.length_a   1.000
_cell.length_b   1.000
_cell.length_c   1.000
_cell.angle_alpha   90.00
_cell.angle_beta   90.00
_cell.angle_gamma   90.00
#
_symmetry.space_group_name_H-M   'P 1'
#
loop_
_entity.id
_entity.type
_entity.pdbx_description
1 polymer ?
#
loop_
_entity_poly.entity_id
_entity_poly.type
_entity_poly.pdbx_seq_one_letter_code
_entity_poly.pdbx_strand_id
1 'polypeptide(L)'
;MTTRRTMLRGLGVTMALPWMESLRVWGHEAGTTAATGDAPIRMAVLFSGNGFHKDHWWARGAGRDMELGKVLEPLSDYREKLLFVKGLYNEEALKGNIHSSQTGNLLSGAPLEAGGGIRSGTSIDQLLAQSYGQTTKVPSLVLGCEKANPSVHKNYSMLYSSHISWSSPT
;
A
#
# COMPACT_ATOMS: atom_id res chain seq x y z
N MET A 1 -47.44 -13.50 23.87
CA MET A 1 -47.60 -14.44 22.74
C MET A 1 -47.20 -13.76 21.45
N THR A 2 -46.01 -14.07 20.91
CA THR A 2 -45.54 -13.60 19.61
C THR A 2 -46.28 -14.35 18.50
N THR A 3 -46.98 -13.65 17.61
CA THR A 3 -47.81 -14.28 16.57
C THR A 3 -46.99 -14.60 15.32
N ARG A 4 -47.36 -15.66 14.57
CA ARG A 4 -46.72 -16.06 13.29
C ARG A 4 -46.59 -14.89 12.30
N ARG A 5 -47.52 -13.95 12.32
CA ARG A 5 -47.52 -12.75 11.46
C ARG A 5 -46.42 -11.75 11.85
N THR A 6 -46.12 -11.62 13.15
CA THR A 6 -44.97 -10.83 13.63
C THR A 6 -43.65 -11.49 13.23
N MET A 7 -43.56 -12.82 13.32
CA MET A 7 -42.36 -13.57 12.93
C MET A 7 -42.07 -13.46 11.42
N LEU A 8 -43.08 -13.60 10.57
CA LEU A 8 -42.92 -13.48 9.10
C LEU A 8 -42.59 -12.06 8.64
N ARG A 9 -43.10 -11.03 9.32
CA ARG A 9 -42.74 -9.63 9.04
C ARG A 9 -41.29 -9.31 9.43
N GLY A 10 -40.76 -9.93 10.49
CA GLY A 10 -39.35 -9.80 10.86
C GLY A 10 -38.41 -10.48 9.86
N LEU A 11 -38.80 -11.66 9.36
CA LEU A 11 -38.04 -12.44 8.37
C LEU A 11 -37.88 -11.73 7.00
N GLY A 12 -38.87 -10.93 6.59
CA GLY A 12 -38.77 -10.13 5.38
C GLY A 12 -37.72 -9.01 5.46
N VAL A 13 -37.48 -8.45 6.66
CA VAL A 13 -36.49 -7.38 6.87
C VAL A 13 -35.06 -7.92 6.85
N THR A 14 -34.85 -9.17 7.27
CA THR A 14 -33.52 -9.80 7.28
C THR A 14 -33.01 -10.17 5.89
N MET A 15 -33.89 -10.32 4.89
CA MET A 15 -33.48 -10.55 3.48
C MET A 15 -33.11 -9.26 2.75
N ALA A 16 -33.57 -8.10 3.23
CA ALA A 16 -33.33 -6.80 2.59
C ALA A 16 -32.06 -6.11 3.09
N LEU A 17 -31.53 -6.53 4.25
CA LEU A 17 -30.33 -5.95 4.83
C LEU A 17 -29.10 -6.80 4.47
N PRO A 18 -28.05 -6.20 3.87
CA PRO A 18 -26.74 -6.82 3.79
C PRO A 18 -26.35 -7.32 5.18
N TRP A 19 -25.85 -8.55 5.25
CA TRP A 19 -25.39 -9.14 6.50
C TRP A 19 -24.34 -8.20 7.11
N MET A 20 -24.68 -7.55 8.23
CA MET A 20 -23.86 -6.52 8.88
C MET A 20 -22.67 -7.18 9.59
N GLU A 21 -21.73 -7.74 8.82
CA GLU A 21 -20.53 -8.42 9.35
C GLU A 21 -19.63 -7.53 10.21
N SER A 22 -19.84 -6.21 10.19
CA SER A 22 -19.14 -5.28 11.08
C SER A 22 -19.68 -5.27 12.50
N LEU A 23 -20.89 -5.79 12.74
CA LEU A 23 -21.53 -5.81 14.05
C LEU A 23 -21.55 -7.25 14.60
N ARG A 24 -21.02 -7.43 15.81
CA ARG A 24 -21.19 -8.69 16.54
C ARG A 24 -22.67 -8.86 16.88
N VAL A 25 -23.32 -9.86 16.29
CA VAL A 25 -24.72 -10.19 16.61
C VAL A 25 -24.78 -10.75 18.04
N TRP A 26 -25.85 -10.42 18.77
CA TRP A 26 -26.06 -10.67 20.21
C TRP A 26 -26.16 -12.15 20.65
N GLY A 27 -25.59 -13.07 19.88
CA GLY A 27 -25.40 -14.49 20.24
C GLY A 27 -23.97 -14.98 20.02
N HIS A 28 -23.06 -14.10 19.60
CA HIS A 28 -21.65 -14.46 19.42
C HIS A 28 -20.94 -14.35 20.76
N GLU A 29 -20.76 -15.49 21.45
CA GLU A 29 -19.88 -15.53 22.61
C GLU A 29 -18.48 -15.05 22.21
N ALA A 30 -17.96 -14.09 22.97
CA ALA A 30 -16.59 -13.62 22.82
C ALA A 30 -15.62 -14.75 23.20
N GLY A 31 -15.32 -15.64 22.25
CA GLY A 31 -14.35 -16.72 22.44
C GLY A 31 -14.56 -17.98 21.60
N THR A 32 -15.72 -18.17 20.94
CA THR A 32 -16.05 -19.45 20.27
C THR A 32 -15.93 -19.46 18.76
N THR A 33 -15.54 -18.34 18.14
CA THR A 33 -14.86 -18.41 16.85
C THR A 33 -13.39 -18.51 17.16
N ALA A 34 -12.84 -19.72 17.09
CA ALA A 34 -11.46 -19.83 16.68
C ALA A 34 -11.32 -18.94 15.45
N ALA A 35 -10.49 -17.89 15.53
CA ALA A 35 -10.06 -17.19 14.35
C ALA A 35 -9.29 -18.23 13.52
N THR A 36 -9.99 -18.98 12.67
CA THR A 36 -9.43 -20.05 11.86
C THR A 36 -8.56 -19.52 10.73
N GLY A 37 -8.33 -18.21 10.68
CA GLY A 37 -7.29 -17.59 9.89
C GLY A 37 -6.57 -16.54 10.72
N ASP A 38 -5.24 -16.62 10.72
CA ASP A 38 -4.40 -15.49 11.12
C ASP A 38 -4.84 -14.23 10.36
N ALA A 39 -4.64 -13.06 10.96
CA ALA A 39 -4.90 -11.81 10.26
C ALA A 39 -4.11 -11.79 8.93
N PRO A 40 -4.73 -11.39 7.81
CA PRO A 40 -4.04 -11.42 6.53
C PRO A 40 -2.80 -10.52 6.59
N ILE A 41 -1.67 -11.05 6.13
CA ILE A 41 -0.42 -10.30 6.02
C ILE A 41 -0.63 -9.21 4.99
N ARG A 42 -0.26 -7.98 5.33
CA ARG A 42 -0.39 -6.80 4.46
C ARG A 42 0.98 -6.29 4.08
N MET A 43 1.12 -5.85 2.83
CA MET A 43 2.27 -5.08 2.39
C MET A 43 1.98 -3.59 2.56
N ALA A 44 2.96 -2.86 3.10
CA ALA A 44 2.96 -1.40 3.10
C ALA A 44 4.23 -0.92 2.41
N VAL A 45 4.08 0.03 1.49
CA VAL A 45 5.20 0.70 0.83
C VAL A 45 5.13 2.18 1.16
N LEU A 46 6.22 2.71 1.70
CA LEU A 46 6.32 4.08 2.18
C LEU A 46 7.37 4.80 1.35
N PHE A 47 7.01 5.98 0.85
CA PHE A 47 7.91 6.85 0.10
C PHE A 47 8.12 8.16 0.85
N SER A 48 9.37 8.61 0.90
CA SER A 48 9.74 9.91 1.47
C SER A 48 10.39 10.76 0.38
N GLY A 49 9.67 11.78 -0.08
CA GLY A 49 10.19 12.75 -1.04
C GLY A 49 11.44 13.44 -0.50
N ASN A 50 12.45 13.62 -1.34
CA ASN A 50 13.80 14.14 -1.00
C ASN A 50 14.63 13.23 -0.07
N GLY A 51 14.08 12.13 0.45
CA GLY A 51 14.79 11.16 1.27
C GLY A 51 15.10 11.66 2.68
N PHE A 52 16.19 11.15 3.24
CA PHE A 52 16.57 11.36 4.64
C PHE A 52 17.97 11.96 4.77
N HIS A 53 18.34 12.39 5.99
CA HIS A 53 19.68 12.91 6.26
C HIS A 53 20.76 11.86 5.94
N LYS A 54 21.53 12.09 4.87
CA LYS A 54 22.45 11.10 4.28
C LYS A 54 23.47 10.50 5.25
N ASP A 55 23.99 11.30 6.19
CA ASP A 55 25.04 10.85 7.12
C ASP A 55 24.48 9.95 8.24
N HIS A 56 23.14 9.86 8.33
CA HIS A 56 22.42 9.07 9.33
C HIS A 56 21.47 8.03 8.71
N TRP A 57 21.42 7.92 7.37
CA TRP A 57 20.69 6.87 6.65
C TRP A 57 21.64 5.73 6.28
N TRP A 58 21.89 4.84 7.23
CA TRP A 58 22.74 3.67 7.01
C TRP A 58 22.41 2.57 8.02
N ALA A 59 22.71 1.33 7.63
CA ALA A 59 22.78 0.18 8.53
C ALA A 59 24.07 -0.60 8.26
N ARG A 60 24.62 -1.26 9.29
CA ARG A 60 25.80 -2.14 9.20
C ARG A 60 25.54 -3.43 9.95
N GLY A 61 26.08 -4.55 9.46
CA GLY A 61 25.77 -5.86 10.02
C GLY A 61 24.35 -6.32 9.71
N ALA A 62 23.85 -7.30 10.47
CA ALA A 62 22.54 -7.92 10.28
C ALA A 62 22.02 -8.51 11.61
N GLY A 63 20.72 -8.83 11.65
CA GLY A 63 20.11 -9.47 12.82
C GLY A 63 20.17 -8.59 14.07
N ARG A 64 20.37 -9.21 15.24
CA ARG A 64 20.41 -8.52 16.53
C ARG A 64 21.54 -7.51 16.65
N ASP A 65 22.66 -7.77 15.99
CA ASP A 65 23.88 -6.97 16.04
C ASP A 65 23.91 -5.87 14.97
N MET A 66 22.81 -5.67 14.22
CA MET A 66 22.71 -4.61 13.22
C MET A 66 22.86 -3.23 13.87
N GLU A 67 23.84 -2.44 13.42
CA GLU A 67 23.97 -1.05 13.80
C GLU A 67 23.13 -0.18 12.86
N LEU A 68 22.45 0.82 13.42
CA LEU A 68 21.56 1.72 12.69
C LEU A 68 22.01 3.17 12.88
N GLY A 69 22.01 3.94 11.80
CA GLY A 69 22.18 5.40 11.86
C GLY A 69 20.96 6.08 12.51
N LYS A 70 21.14 7.32 12.97
CA LYS A 70 20.15 8.07 13.77
C LYS A 70 18.76 8.18 13.11
N VAL A 71 18.67 8.21 11.78
CA VAL A 71 17.36 8.25 11.09
C VAL A 71 16.57 6.95 11.30
N LEU A 72 17.27 5.82 11.40
CA LEU A 72 16.68 4.49 11.57
C LEU A 72 16.56 4.07 13.04
N GLU A 73 16.97 4.92 13.99
CA GLU A 73 16.90 4.65 15.43
C GLU A 73 15.52 4.15 15.91
N PRO A 74 14.37 4.70 15.43
CA PRO A 74 13.04 4.20 15.81
C PRO A 74 12.77 2.75 15.40
N LEU A 75 13.56 2.17 14.50
CA LEU A 75 13.42 0.78 14.04
C LEU A 75 14.31 -0.20 14.84
N SER A 76 15.03 0.27 15.86
CA SER A 76 15.98 -0.53 16.65
C SER A 76 15.39 -1.84 17.20
N ASP A 77 14.15 -1.83 17.68
CA ASP A 77 13.52 -3.02 18.27
C ASP A 77 13.14 -4.07 17.21
N TYR A 78 13.20 -3.70 15.92
CA TYR A 78 12.83 -4.54 14.80
C TYR A 78 14.03 -5.06 14.01
N ARG A 79 15.27 -4.83 14.45
CA ARG A 79 16.51 -5.18 13.73
C ARG A 79 16.56 -6.59 13.13
N GLU A 80 16.08 -7.61 13.85
CA GLU A 80 16.02 -8.99 13.36
C GLU A 80 15.04 -9.20 12.19
N LYS A 81 14.10 -8.27 12.00
CA LYS A 81 13.11 -8.24 10.92
C LYS A 81 13.43 -7.20 9.86
N LEU A 82 14.58 -6.53 9.95
CA LEU A 82 15.00 -5.52 8.98
C LEU A 82 15.98 -6.12 7.97
N LEU A 83 15.75 -5.79 6.70
CA LEU A 83 16.72 -5.94 5.63
C LEU A 83 17.02 -4.54 5.08
N PHE A 84 18.26 -4.09 5.20
CA PHE A 84 18.70 -2.82 4.64
C PHE A 84 19.44 -3.07 3.33
N VAL A 85 18.88 -2.61 2.21
CA VAL A 85 19.47 -2.75 0.88
C VAL A 85 20.18 -1.45 0.50
N LYS A 86 21.47 -1.55 0.16
CA LYS A 86 22.28 -0.43 -0.36
C LYS A 86 22.69 -0.71 -1.79
N GLY A 87 22.65 0.31 -2.64
CA GLY A 87 23.07 0.21 -4.04
C GLY A 87 21.99 -0.35 -4.98
N LEU A 88 20.72 -0.33 -4.56
CA LEU A 88 19.63 -0.60 -5.49
C LEU A 88 19.65 0.45 -6.62
N TYR A 89 19.61 -0.02 -7.86
CA TYR A 89 19.76 0.80 -9.04
C TYR A 89 18.63 0.50 -10.03
N ASN A 90 18.03 1.56 -10.57
CA ASN A 90 17.05 1.48 -11.65
C ASN A 90 17.50 2.40 -12.78
N GLU A 91 17.91 1.82 -13.90
CA GLU A 91 18.36 2.58 -15.07
C GLU A 91 17.27 3.49 -15.65
N GLU A 92 16.01 3.02 -15.64
CA GLU A 92 14.88 3.81 -16.16
C GLU A 92 14.63 5.07 -15.32
N ALA A 93 14.96 5.06 -14.02
CA ALA A 93 14.83 6.22 -13.15
C ALA A 93 15.83 7.35 -13.50
N LEU A 94 16.85 7.08 -14.32
CA LEU A 94 17.78 8.10 -14.82
C LEU A 94 17.28 8.82 -16.08
N LYS A 95 16.23 8.30 -16.72
CA LYS A 95 15.68 8.86 -17.97
C LYS A 95 14.55 9.82 -17.63
N GLY A 96 14.67 11.08 -18.02
CA GLY A 96 13.63 12.10 -17.83
C GLY A 96 13.90 13.07 -16.68
N ASN A 97 12.84 13.54 -16.02
CA ASN A 97 12.93 14.51 -14.93
C ASN A 97 13.18 13.80 -13.58
N ILE A 98 14.10 14.32 -12.75
CA ILE A 98 14.42 13.74 -11.43
C ILE A 98 13.18 13.47 -10.56
N HIS A 99 12.17 14.34 -10.58
CA HIS A 99 10.97 14.17 -9.75
C HIS A 99 10.04 13.13 -10.34
N SER A 100 9.83 13.16 -11.66
CA SER A 100 8.92 12.25 -12.35
C SER A 100 9.49 10.83 -12.38
N SER A 101 10.77 10.68 -12.71
CA SER A 101 11.41 9.37 -12.92
C SER A 101 11.77 8.68 -11.61
N GLN A 102 12.14 9.40 -10.55
CA GLN A 102 12.43 8.77 -9.25
C GLN A 102 11.16 8.34 -8.51
N THR A 103 10.07 9.11 -8.64
CA THR A 103 8.78 8.79 -7.99
C THR A 103 7.97 7.81 -8.85
N GLY A 104 7.75 8.15 -10.13
CA GLY A 104 6.88 7.39 -11.02
C GLY A 104 7.37 5.98 -11.31
N ASN A 105 8.69 5.74 -11.32
CA ASN A 105 9.23 4.40 -11.59
C ASN A 105 9.41 3.55 -10.32
N LEU A 106 9.17 4.12 -9.12
CA LEU A 106 9.60 3.52 -7.87
C LEU A 106 9.09 2.08 -7.70
N LEU A 107 7.81 1.84 -7.99
CA LEU A 107 7.17 0.53 -7.81
C LEU A 107 6.90 -0.23 -9.11
N SER A 108 7.08 0.40 -10.28
CA SER A 108 6.91 -0.28 -11.57
C SER A 108 8.25 -0.72 -12.18
N GLY A 109 9.35 0.00 -11.92
CA GLY A 109 10.62 -0.18 -12.61
C GLY A 109 10.58 0.13 -14.11
N ALA A 110 9.43 0.56 -14.63
CA ALA A 110 9.17 0.72 -16.05
C ALA A 110 9.53 2.14 -16.54
N PRO A 111 9.81 2.33 -17.85
CA PRO A 111 10.00 3.66 -18.42
C PRO A 111 8.73 4.53 -18.30
N LEU A 112 8.90 5.85 -18.33
CA LEU A 112 7.80 6.83 -18.39
C LEU A 112 7.66 7.40 -19.78
N GLU A 113 6.42 7.59 -20.23
CA GLU A 113 6.13 8.29 -21.48
C GLU A 113 6.32 9.81 -21.31
N ALA A 114 7.00 10.42 -22.29
CA ALA A 114 7.18 11.87 -22.37
C ALA A 114 6.03 12.52 -23.16
N GLY A 115 6.04 13.84 -23.29
CA GLY A 115 5.01 14.58 -24.05
C GLY A 115 3.70 14.78 -23.28
N GLY A 116 3.69 14.54 -21.97
CA GLY A 116 2.49 14.68 -21.13
C GLY A 116 1.54 13.48 -21.16
N GLY A 117 1.84 12.45 -21.96
CA GLY A 117 1.15 11.16 -21.90
C GLY A 117 1.34 10.48 -20.54
N ILE A 118 0.38 9.64 -20.17
CA ILE A 118 0.45 8.79 -18.98
C ILE A 118 0.57 7.34 -19.44
N ARG A 119 1.81 6.89 -19.56
CA ARG A 119 2.14 5.48 -19.75
C ARG A 119 3.36 5.08 -18.93
N SER A 120 3.28 3.94 -18.27
CA SER A 120 4.38 3.28 -17.56
C SER A 120 4.13 1.77 -17.57
N GLY A 121 4.36 1.09 -16.45
CA GLY A 121 3.97 -0.29 -16.19
C GLY A 121 3.15 -0.41 -14.91
N THR A 122 2.43 -1.53 -14.76
CA THR A 122 1.72 -1.85 -13.53
C THR A 122 2.72 -1.99 -12.37
N SER A 123 2.45 -1.32 -11.26
CA SER A 123 3.33 -1.37 -10.09
C SER A 123 3.17 -2.65 -9.29
N ILE A 124 4.22 -3.05 -8.56
CA ILE A 124 4.24 -4.30 -7.77
C ILE A 124 3.13 -4.36 -6.73
N ASP A 125 2.76 -3.24 -6.12
CA ASP A 125 1.67 -3.17 -5.15
C ASP A 125 0.31 -3.44 -5.80
N GLN A 126 0.14 -3.03 -7.05
CA GLN A 126 -1.09 -3.28 -7.81
C GLN A 126 -1.14 -4.72 -8.34
N LEU A 127 0.00 -5.30 -8.73
CA LEU A 127 0.08 -6.73 -9.06
C LEU A 127 -0.28 -7.61 -7.85
N LEU A 128 0.18 -7.23 -6.65
CA LEU A 128 -0.18 -7.92 -5.41
C LEU A 128 -1.66 -7.73 -5.06
N ALA A 129 -2.21 -6.52 -5.23
CA ALA A 129 -3.63 -6.27 -5.02
C ALA A 129 -4.51 -7.08 -6.00
N GLN A 130 -4.10 -7.22 -7.26
CA GLN A 130 -4.81 -8.05 -8.25
C GLN A 130 -4.76 -9.54 -7.89
N SER A 131 -3.63 -10.02 -7.36
CA SER A 131 -3.41 -11.43 -7.03
C SER A 131 -4.03 -11.86 -5.70
N TYR A 132 -3.95 -11.00 -4.68
CA TYR A 132 -4.31 -11.33 -3.29
C TYR A 132 -5.41 -10.45 -2.71
N GLY A 133 -5.87 -9.43 -3.44
CA GLY A 133 -6.82 -8.43 -2.92
C GLY A 133 -8.15 -9.02 -2.44
N GLN A 134 -8.55 -10.19 -2.96
CA GLN A 134 -9.76 -10.92 -2.54
C GLN A 134 -9.67 -11.49 -1.10
N THR A 135 -8.48 -11.50 -0.50
CA THR A 135 -8.29 -11.95 0.90
C THR A 135 -8.57 -10.84 1.93
N THR A 136 -8.88 -9.63 1.48
CA THR A 136 -9.13 -8.46 2.33
C THR A 136 -10.34 -7.69 1.83
N LYS A 137 -11.00 -6.91 2.71
CA LYS A 137 -12.15 -6.07 2.30
C LYS A 137 -11.75 -4.92 1.36
N VAL A 138 -10.53 -4.44 1.48
CA VAL A 138 -9.98 -3.34 0.66
C VAL A 138 -8.71 -3.89 -0.01
N PRO A 139 -8.72 -4.14 -1.33
CA PRO A 139 -7.63 -4.82 -2.01
C PRO A 139 -6.36 -3.97 -2.12
N SER A 140 -6.51 -2.64 -2.11
CA SER A 140 -5.43 -1.66 -2.16
C SER A 140 -5.89 -0.35 -1.53
N LEU A 141 -5.03 0.29 -0.73
CA LEU A 141 -5.25 1.62 -0.18
C LEU A 141 -4.03 2.50 -0.51
N VAL A 142 -4.23 3.45 -1.43
CA VAL A 142 -3.19 4.37 -1.89
C VAL A 142 -3.44 5.73 -1.27
N LEU A 143 -2.46 6.24 -0.53
CA LEU A 143 -2.54 7.52 0.17
C LEU A 143 -1.35 8.40 -0.21
N GLY A 144 -1.60 9.70 -0.34
CA GLY A 144 -0.58 10.72 -0.54
C GLY A 144 -0.72 11.83 0.49
N CYS A 145 0.39 12.49 0.81
CA CYS A 145 0.40 13.64 1.71
C CYS A 145 0.01 14.95 1.00
N GLU A 146 0.07 14.96 -0.33
CA GLU A 146 -0.14 16.13 -1.17
C GLU A 146 -1.17 15.86 -2.26
N LYS A 147 -1.78 16.93 -2.77
CA LYS A 147 -2.72 16.84 -3.89
C LYS A 147 -1.96 16.54 -5.19
N ALA A 148 -2.51 15.66 -6.01
CA ALA A 148 -2.00 15.40 -7.34
C ALA A 148 -1.91 16.69 -8.19
N ASN A 149 -0.80 16.83 -8.92
CA ASN A 149 -0.56 17.93 -9.85
C ASN A 149 -0.60 17.43 -11.30
N PRO A 150 -1.67 17.71 -12.07
CA PRO A 150 -1.82 17.24 -13.45
C PRO A 150 -1.14 18.14 -14.51
N SER A 151 -0.11 18.92 -14.14
CA SER A 151 0.63 19.76 -15.08
C SER A 151 1.74 18.99 -15.83
N VAL A 152 2.41 19.65 -16.77
CA VAL A 152 3.58 19.10 -17.47
C VAL A 152 4.82 19.90 -17.09
N HIS A 153 5.90 19.20 -16.72
CA HIS A 153 7.18 19.81 -16.37
C HIS A 153 8.34 19.05 -17.02
N LYS A 154 9.24 19.77 -17.71
CA LYS A 154 10.34 19.22 -18.53
C LYS A 154 9.91 18.05 -19.42
N ASN A 155 8.79 18.22 -20.12
CA ASN A 155 8.21 17.23 -21.05
C ASN A 155 7.62 15.96 -20.40
N TYR A 156 7.48 15.89 -19.08
CA TYR A 156 6.82 14.79 -18.38
C TYR A 156 5.60 15.27 -17.61
N SER A 157 4.60 14.41 -17.48
CA SER A 157 3.46 14.70 -16.61
C SER A 157 3.89 14.74 -15.14
N MET A 158 3.42 15.75 -14.40
CA MET A 158 3.62 15.88 -12.96
C MET A 158 2.80 14.85 -12.16
N LEU A 159 1.92 14.09 -12.82
CA LEU A 159 1.29 12.92 -12.21
C LEU A 159 2.33 11.85 -11.83
N TYR A 160 3.39 11.70 -12.62
CA TYR A 160 4.53 10.83 -12.30
C TYR A 160 5.29 11.30 -11.05
N SER A 161 5.31 12.61 -10.79
CA SER A 161 5.90 13.16 -9.57
C SER A 161 4.97 13.07 -8.36
N SER A 162 3.68 12.78 -8.59
CA SER A 162 2.64 12.79 -7.56
C SER A 162 2.22 11.38 -7.09
N HIS A 163 2.62 10.33 -7.82
CA HIS A 163 2.18 8.96 -7.55
C HIS A 163 3.31 7.95 -7.72
N ILE A 164 3.30 6.91 -6.88
CA ILE A 164 4.21 5.76 -6.94
C ILE A 164 3.49 4.47 -7.36
N SER A 165 2.15 4.46 -7.39
CA SER A 165 1.30 3.29 -7.61
C SER A 165 0.53 3.41 -8.92
N TRP A 166 0.59 2.39 -9.77
CA TRP A 166 0.02 2.35 -11.11
C TRP A 166 -0.78 1.06 -11.31
N SER A 167 -2.11 1.17 -11.36
CA SER A 167 -3.01 0.01 -11.48
C SER A 167 -2.92 -0.67 -12.85
N SER A 168 -2.44 0.06 -13.85
CA SER A 168 -2.36 -0.33 -15.25
C SER A 168 -1.19 0.40 -15.93
N PRO A 169 -0.70 -0.08 -17.08
CA PRO A 169 0.30 0.63 -17.88
C PRO A 169 -0.14 2.00 -18.39
N THR A 170 -1.45 2.28 -18.44
CA THR A 170 -2.08 3.53 -18.91
C THR A 170 -3.06 4.08 -17.89
#